data_AF-A0A2S4VYH2-F1
#
_entry.id   AF-A0A2S4VYH2-F1
#
_cell.length_a   1.000
_cell.length_b   1.000
_cell.length_c   1.000
_cell.angle_alpha   90.00
_cell.angle_beta   90.00
_cell.angle_gamma   90.00
#
_symmetry.space_group_name_H-M   'P 1'
#
loop_
_entity.id
_entity.type
_entity.pdbx_description
1 polymer ?
#
loop_
_entity_poly.entity_id
_entity_poly.type
_entity_poly.pdbx_seq_one_letter_code
_entity_poly.pdbx_strand_id
1 'polypeptide(L)'
;VSRKSGEIRASELSIDDPRLPEQQATEHAEHARIAFSNRRKQMTKKATDKPNLISSEDRARIIDLNAMHLAEKKRKARVAEPTCRKRRKITFGKYQIRKVHCTEKASFLWCFDRRGGKRGRVHTHVWRALV
;
A
#
# COMPACT_ATOMS: atom_id res chain seq x y z
N VAL A 1 7.37 33.87 10.74
CA VAL A 1 7.74 32.55 11.29
C VAL A 1 9.21 32.33 10.99
N SER A 2 10.07 32.55 11.99
CA SER A 2 11.52 32.47 11.86
C SER A 2 11.93 31.05 11.49
N ARG A 3 12.63 30.87 10.37
CA ARG A 3 13.22 29.57 9.99
C ARG A 3 14.23 29.23 11.07
N LYS A 4 13.93 28.22 11.90
CA LYS A 4 14.96 27.59 12.74
C LYS A 4 16.11 27.20 11.81
N SER A 5 17.29 27.69 12.13
CA SER A 5 18.57 27.33 11.52
C SER A 5 18.61 25.82 11.26
N GLY A 6 19.03 25.42 10.06
CA GLY A 6 19.05 24.02 9.65
C GLY A 6 19.92 23.18 10.60
N GLU A 7 19.27 22.46 11.51
CA GLU A 7 19.89 21.35 12.23
C GLU A 7 20.24 20.29 11.19
N ILE A 8 21.55 20.09 10.99
CA ILE A 8 22.09 19.04 10.12
C ILE A 8 21.72 17.71 10.78
N ARG A 9 21.03 16.84 10.06
CA ARG A 9 20.67 15.53 10.62
C ARG A 9 21.91 14.65 10.73
N ALA A 10 21.92 13.72 11.68
CA ALA A 10 22.99 12.73 11.79
C ALA A 10 23.17 11.92 10.50
N SER A 11 22.09 11.69 9.73
CA SER A 11 22.13 11.03 8.42
C SER A 11 22.82 11.84 7.32
N GLU A 12 23.04 13.13 7.53
CA GLU A 12 23.68 14.05 6.58
C GLU A 12 25.17 14.25 6.88
N LEU A 13 25.66 13.71 8.00
CA LEU A 13 27.07 13.76 8.39
C LEU A 13 27.84 12.53 7.89
N SER A 14 29.13 12.72 7.60
CA SER A 14 30.03 11.61 7.26
C SER A 14 30.24 10.70 8.48
N ILE A 15 30.53 9.42 8.23
CA ILE A 15 30.85 8.43 9.27
C ILE A 15 32.07 8.88 10.09
N ASP A 16 33.02 9.57 9.44
CA ASP A 16 34.23 10.09 10.08
C ASP A 16 34.02 11.49 10.70
N ASP A 17 32.81 12.07 10.64
CA ASP A 17 32.56 13.37 11.27
C ASP A 17 32.58 13.20 12.80
N PRO A 18 33.48 13.88 13.52
CA PRO A 18 33.60 13.75 14.97
C PRO A 18 32.34 14.18 15.74
N ARG A 19 31.41 14.91 15.11
CA ARG A 19 30.15 15.38 15.72
C ARG A 19 29.00 14.37 15.54
N LEU A 20 29.19 13.34 14.71
CA LEU A 20 28.15 12.34 14.43
C LEU A 20 27.61 11.65 15.69
N PRO A 21 28.43 11.22 16.67
CA PRO A 21 27.92 10.54 17.87
C PRO A 21 27.01 11.42 18.72
N GLU A 22 27.34 12.70 18.88
CA GLU A 22 26.57 13.67 19.67
C GLU A 22 25.23 13.99 19.00
N GLN A 23 25.24 14.14 17.67
CA GLN A 23 24.06 14.35 16.85
C GLN A 23 23.11 13.14 16.91
N GLN A 24 23.63 11.92 16.79
CA GLN A 24 22.83 10.69 16.95
C GLN A 24 22.24 10.56 18.36
N ALA A 25 23.01 10.87 19.41
CA ALA A 25 22.51 10.83 20.77
C ALA A 25 21.35 11.81 21.00
N THR A 26 21.44 13.00 20.40
CA THR A 26 20.43 14.06 20.50
C THR A 26 19.15 13.65 19.78
N GLU A 27 19.24 13.18 18.53
CA GLU A 27 18.10 12.68 17.76
C GLU A 27 17.42 11.48 18.45
N HIS A 28 18.20 10.52 18.97
CA HIS A 28 17.66 9.39 19.71
C HIS A 28 16.90 9.83 20.99
N ALA A 29 17.43 10.80 21.73
CA ALA A 29 16.77 11.34 22.91
C ALA A 29 15.44 12.03 22.54
N GLU A 30 15.41 12.81 21.44
CA GLU A 30 14.18 13.43 20.96
C GLU A 30 13.14 12.41 20.50
N HIS A 31 13.56 11.40 19.72
CA HIS A 31 12.69 10.32 19.27
C HIS A 31 12.10 9.55 20.45
N ALA A 32 12.91 9.23 21.46
CA ALA A 32 12.44 8.58 22.69
C ALA A 32 11.40 9.46 23.40
N ARG A 33 11.68 10.76 23.58
CA ARG A 33 10.74 11.72 24.20
C ARG A 33 9.39 11.77 23.46
N ILE A 34 9.42 11.86 22.13
CA ILE A 34 8.22 11.89 21.29
C ILE A 34 7.44 10.58 21.42
N ALA A 35 8.13 9.43 21.36
CA ALA A 35 7.51 8.12 21.51
C ALA A 35 6.82 7.96 22.87
N PHE A 36 7.46 8.35 23.97
CA PHE A 36 6.86 8.32 25.31
C PHE A 36 5.66 9.26 25.43
N SER A 37 5.74 10.47 24.86
CA SER A 37 4.64 11.43 24.84
C SER A 37 3.43 10.88 24.08
N ASN A 38 3.65 10.31 22.90
CA ASN A 38 2.61 9.72 22.08
C ASN A 38 1.97 8.50 22.76
N ARG A 39 2.78 7.66 23.42
CA ARG A 39 2.27 6.53 24.22
C ARG A 39 1.37 7.01 25.35
N ARG A 40 1.78 8.06 26.09
CA ARG A 40 0.95 8.65 27.15
C ARG A 40 -0.37 9.19 26.58
N LYS A 41 -0.33 9.95 25.48
CA LYS A 41 -1.54 10.45 24.79
C LYS A 41 -2.47 9.34 24.33
N GLN A 42 -1.92 8.23 23.84
CA GLN A 42 -2.73 7.07 23.46
C GLN A 42 -3.37 6.40 24.68
N MET A 43 -2.65 6.28 25.80
CA MET A 43 -3.21 5.71 27.03
C MET A 43 -4.30 6.58 27.64
N THR A 44 -4.13 7.91 27.64
CA THR A 44 -5.18 8.83 28.10
C THR A 44 -6.40 8.79 27.20
N LYS A 45 -6.21 8.73 25.87
CA LYS A 45 -7.30 8.48 24.92
C LYS A 45 -8.01 7.16 25.18
N LYS A 46 -7.28 6.06 25.39
CA LYS A 46 -7.90 4.77 25.77
C LYS A 46 -8.63 4.81 27.11
N ALA A 47 -8.18 5.65 28.04
CA ALA A 47 -8.85 5.84 29.33
C ALA A 47 -10.12 6.68 29.21
N THR A 48 -10.16 7.69 28.34
CA THR A 48 -11.37 8.44 27.99
C THR A 48 -12.32 7.66 27.09
N ASP A 49 -11.75 6.84 26.20
CA ASP A 49 -12.44 5.90 25.31
C ASP A 49 -12.74 4.58 26.02
N LYS A 50 -12.52 4.50 27.35
CA LYS A 50 -13.21 3.48 28.15
C LYS A 50 -14.67 3.60 27.75
N PRO A 51 -15.29 2.52 27.27
CA PRO A 51 -16.65 2.62 26.80
C PRO A 51 -17.47 3.14 27.99
N ASN A 52 -18.08 4.32 27.82
CA ASN A 52 -19.44 4.50 28.31
C ASN A 52 -20.12 3.16 28.05
N LEU A 53 -20.78 2.59 29.05
CA LEU A 53 -21.38 1.25 29.00
C LEU A 53 -22.39 1.18 27.84
N ILE A 54 -21.89 1.10 26.61
CA ILE A 54 -22.65 0.93 25.39
C ILE A 54 -23.10 -0.51 25.52
N SER A 55 -24.41 -0.67 25.71
CA SER A 55 -25.05 -1.97 25.82
C SER A 55 -24.57 -2.86 24.67
N SER A 56 -24.50 -4.17 24.91
CA SER A 56 -24.14 -5.12 23.85
C SER A 56 -25.02 -4.93 22.60
N GLU A 57 -26.27 -4.52 22.79
CA GLU A 57 -27.24 -4.20 21.74
C GLU A 57 -26.87 -2.97 20.90
N ASP A 58 -26.35 -1.92 21.54
CA ASP A 58 -25.90 -0.72 20.82
C ASP A 58 -24.62 -1.01 20.02
N ARG A 59 -23.75 -1.89 20.53
CA ARG A 59 -22.59 -2.38 19.78
C ARG A 59 -23.01 -3.19 18.57
N ALA A 60 -23.96 -4.09 18.72
CA ALA A 60 -24.51 -4.87 17.61
C ALA A 60 -25.09 -3.95 16.53
N ARG A 61 -25.91 -2.95 16.92
CA ARG A 61 -26.47 -1.95 15.99
C ARG A 61 -25.39 -1.18 15.23
N ILE A 62 -24.31 -0.76 15.89
CA ILE A 62 -23.20 -0.06 15.23
C ILE A 62 -22.48 -0.98 14.22
N ILE A 63 -22.30 -2.26 14.57
CA ILE A 63 -21.67 -3.25 13.68
C ILE A 63 -22.54 -3.47 12.44
N ASP A 64 -23.84 -3.63 12.61
CA ASP A 64 -24.77 -3.85 11.50
C ASP A 64 -24.84 -2.64 10.56
N LEU A 65 -24.92 -1.42 11.11
CA LEU A 65 -24.86 -0.18 10.34
C LEU A 65 -23.56 -0.06 9.53
N ASN A 66 -22.43 -0.41 10.13
CA ASN A 66 -21.14 -0.41 9.45
C ASN A 66 -21.08 -1.47 8.33
N ALA A 67 -21.63 -2.66 8.57
CA ALA A 67 -21.71 -3.71 7.57
C ALA A 67 -22.55 -3.27 6.35
N MET A 68 -23.69 -2.61 6.60
CA MET A 68 -24.53 -2.03 5.55
C MET A 68 -23.80 -0.94 4.74
N HIS A 69 -23.14 0.00 5.41
CA HIS A 69 -22.36 1.05 4.73
C HIS A 69 -21.20 0.47 3.90
N LEU A 70 -20.54 -0.57 4.38
CA LEU A 70 -19.48 -1.25 3.62
C LEU A 70 -20.05 -1.98 2.40
N ALA A 71 -21.22 -2.63 2.52
CA ALA A 71 -21.91 -3.25 1.40
C ALA A 71 -22.31 -2.21 0.33
N GLU A 72 -22.82 -1.05 0.75
CA GLU A 72 -23.17 0.04 -0.15
C GLU A 72 -21.94 0.62 -0.87
N LYS A 73 -20.84 0.84 -0.14
CA LYS A 73 -19.57 1.30 -0.73
C LYS A 73 -19.02 0.29 -1.74
N LYS A 74 -19.06 -1.01 -1.43
CA LYS A 74 -18.67 -2.08 -2.37
C LYS A 74 -19.56 -2.11 -3.61
N ARG A 75 -20.87 -1.88 -3.46
CA ARG A 75 -21.81 -1.76 -4.59
C ARG A 75 -21.46 -0.56 -5.46
N LYS A 76 -21.23 0.62 -4.87
CA LYS A 76 -20.82 1.84 -5.61
C LYS A 76 -19.50 1.63 -6.35
N ALA A 77 -18.52 0.98 -5.71
CA ALA A 77 -17.24 0.65 -6.35
C ALA A 77 -17.40 -0.30 -7.54
N ARG A 78 -18.21 -1.36 -7.42
CA ARG A 78 -18.51 -2.27 -8.53
C ARG A 78 -19.24 -1.59 -9.70
N VAL A 79 -20.11 -0.64 -9.41
CA VAL A 79 -20.80 0.18 -10.43
C VAL A 79 -19.86 1.17 -11.10
N ALA A 80 -18.81 1.64 -10.40
CA ALA A 80 -17.79 2.54 -10.94
C ALA A 80 -16.65 1.82 -11.70
N GLU A 81 -16.45 0.52 -11.51
CA GLU A 81 -15.43 -0.28 -12.22
C GLU A 81 -15.61 -0.46 -13.75
N PRO A 82 -16.80 -0.34 -14.39
CA PRO A 82 -16.91 -0.55 -15.84
C PRO A 82 -16.26 0.56 -16.68
N THR A 83 -16.20 1.79 -16.18
CA THR A 83 -15.73 2.96 -16.95
C THR A 83 -14.21 3.13 -16.95
N CYS A 84 -13.48 2.56 -15.98
CA CYS A 84 -12.02 2.62 -15.94
C CYS A 84 -11.31 1.57 -16.81
N ARG A 85 -12.03 0.58 -17.34
CA ARG A 85 -11.46 -0.41 -18.27
C ARG A 85 -11.77 -0.04 -19.71
N LYS A 86 -11.09 0.97 -20.24
CA LYS A 86 -10.78 1.01 -21.69
C LYS A 86 -9.87 -0.19 -22.01
N ARG A 87 -10.41 -1.40 -21.96
CA ARG A 87 -9.82 -2.58 -22.61
C ARG A 87 -9.93 -2.29 -24.10
N ARG A 88 -8.97 -1.54 -24.64
CA ARG A 88 -8.72 -1.55 -26.09
C ARG A 88 -8.47 -3.02 -26.42
N LYS A 89 -9.44 -3.63 -27.10
CA LYS A 89 -9.28 -4.97 -27.66
C LYS A 89 -8.20 -4.80 -28.73
N ILE A 90 -6.95 -5.05 -28.38
CA ILE A 90 -5.86 -5.11 -29.35
C ILE A 90 -6.18 -6.33 -30.21
N THR A 91 -6.79 -6.10 -31.38
CA THR A 91 -7.00 -7.15 -32.36
C THR A 91 -5.64 -7.50 -32.93
N PHE A 92 -5.22 -8.75 -32.73
CA PHE A 92 -3.95 -9.32 -33.21
C PHE A 92 -3.75 -9.18 -34.73
N GLY A 93 -4.79 -8.80 -35.50
CA GLY A 93 -4.66 -8.54 -36.93
C GLY A 93 -3.87 -7.28 -37.27
N LYS A 94 -3.77 -6.29 -36.36
CA LYS A 94 -3.05 -5.03 -36.64
C LYS A 94 -1.58 -5.04 -36.20
N TYR A 95 -1.20 -5.95 -35.31
CA TYR A 95 0.13 -6.01 -34.73
C TYR A 95 0.67 -7.44 -34.83
N GLN A 96 1.80 -7.61 -35.50
CA GLN A 96 2.49 -8.90 -35.48
C GLN A 96 3.11 -9.09 -34.10
N ILE A 97 2.88 -10.24 -33.47
CA ILE A 97 3.39 -10.51 -32.12
C ILE A 97 4.22 -11.78 -32.14
N ARG A 98 5.51 -11.67 -31.81
CA ARG A 98 6.42 -12.81 -31.68
C ARG A 98 6.67 -13.16 -30.22
N LYS A 99 7.02 -14.42 -29.97
CA LYS A 99 7.47 -14.88 -28.64
C LYS A 99 8.95 -14.50 -28.47
N VAL A 100 9.30 -13.98 -27.30
CA VAL A 100 10.64 -13.45 -27.03
C VAL A 100 11.12 -13.88 -25.63
N HIS A 101 12.35 -13.51 -25.28
CA HIS A 101 12.84 -13.56 -23.90
C HIS A 101 12.61 -12.22 -23.18
N CYS A 102 12.66 -12.23 -21.85
CA CYS A 102 12.43 -11.06 -20.98
C CYS A 102 13.40 -9.88 -21.25
N THR A 103 14.51 -10.11 -21.95
CA THR A 103 15.58 -9.14 -22.18
C THR A 103 15.28 -8.12 -23.27
N GLU A 104 14.21 -8.30 -24.07
CA GLU A 104 13.85 -7.36 -25.13
C GLU A 104 13.13 -6.12 -24.57
N LYS A 105 13.61 -4.91 -24.93
CA LYS A 105 13.21 -3.59 -24.38
C LYS A 105 11.71 -3.25 -24.50
N ALA A 106 10.98 -3.92 -25.38
CA ALA A 106 9.54 -3.69 -25.62
C ALA A 106 8.72 -4.98 -25.46
N SER A 107 9.19 -5.91 -24.62
CA SER A 107 8.47 -7.14 -24.32
C SER A 107 7.44 -6.95 -23.20
N PHE A 108 6.35 -7.71 -23.26
CA PHE A 108 5.32 -7.77 -22.23
C PHE A 108 5.04 -9.23 -21.83
N LEU A 109 4.67 -9.42 -20.57
CA LEU A 109 4.30 -10.73 -20.05
C LEU A 109 2.84 -11.03 -20.40
N TRP A 110 2.63 -12.09 -21.18
CA TRP A 110 1.29 -12.59 -21.47
C TRP A 110 1.00 -13.82 -20.62
N CYS A 111 0.04 -13.65 -19.69
CA CYS A 111 -0.50 -14.73 -18.87
C CYS A 111 -1.79 -15.28 -19.49
N PHE A 112 -1.90 -16.59 -19.64
CA PHE A 112 -3.13 -17.25 -20.07
C PHE A 112 -3.22 -18.68 -19.53
N ASP A 113 -4.46 -19.16 -19.39
CA ASP A 113 -4.72 -20.54 -19.01
C ASP A 113 -4.80 -21.41 -20.26
N ARG A 114 -4.07 -22.52 -20.26
CA ARG A 114 -4.19 -23.55 -21.30
C ARG A 114 -4.55 -24.88 -20.68
N ARG A 115 -5.19 -25.74 -21.48
CA ARG A 115 -5.42 -27.13 -21.08
C ARG A 115 -4.07 -27.87 -21.09
N GLY A 116 -3.77 -28.56 -20.01
CA GLY A 116 -2.51 -29.30 -19.86
C GLY A 116 -2.25 -29.71 -18.41
N GLY A 117 -1.31 -30.64 -18.23
CA GLY A 117 -0.91 -31.16 -16.93
C GLY A 117 -1.92 -32.10 -16.27
N LYS A 118 -1.51 -32.76 -15.17
CA LYS A 118 -2.34 -33.76 -14.46
C LYS A 118 -3.68 -33.22 -13.94
N ARG A 119 -3.81 -31.89 -13.77
CA ARG A 119 -5.01 -31.21 -13.23
C ARG A 119 -5.84 -30.48 -14.30
N GLY A 120 -5.53 -30.67 -15.59
CA GLY A 120 -6.38 -30.20 -16.70
C GLY A 120 -6.29 -28.70 -17.06
N ARG A 121 -5.82 -27.83 -16.17
CA ARG A 121 -5.49 -26.43 -16.47
C ARG A 121 -4.11 -26.05 -15.94
N VAL A 122 -3.30 -25.43 -16.77
CA VAL A 122 -1.98 -24.88 -16.41
C VAL A 122 -1.97 -23.39 -16.72
N HIS A 123 -1.71 -22.58 -15.71
CA HIS A 123 -1.42 -21.18 -15.88
C HIS A 123 -0.04 -21.01 -16.52
N THR A 124 0.02 -20.35 -17.67
CA THR A 124 1.26 -20.22 -18.45
C THR A 124 1.63 -18.75 -18.60
N HIS A 125 2.92 -18.47 -18.45
CA HIS A 125 3.52 -17.16 -18.64
C HIS A 125 4.40 -17.19 -19.89
N VAL A 126 4.16 -16.28 -20.84
CA VAL A 126 4.94 -16.17 -22.08
C VAL A 126 5.30 -14.72 -22.34
N TRP A 127 6.58 -14.44 -22.53
CA TRP A 127 7.06 -13.13 -22.98
C TRP A 127 6.80 -12.96 -24.47
N ARG A 128 6.23 -11.81 -24.84
CA ARG A 128 5.93 -11.44 -26.23
C ARG A 128 6.35 -10.01 -26.52
N ALA A 129 6.68 -9.71 -27.77
CA ALA A 129 6.94 -8.36 -28.25
C ALA A 129 6.15 -8.07 -29.53
N LEU A 130 5.82 -6.80 -29.73
CA LEU A 130 5.29 -6.29 -31.00
C LEU A 130 6.42 -6.28 -32.03
N VAL A 131 6.11 -6.70 -33.26
CA VAL A 131 6.97 -6.64 -34.44
C VAL A 131 6.41 -5.60 -35.39
#